data_AF-A0A935R339-F1
#
_entry.id   AF-A0A935R339-F1
#
_cell.length_a   1.000
_cell.length_b   1.000
_cell.length_c   1.000
_cell.angle_alpha   90.00
_cell.angle_beta   90.00
_cell.angle_gamma   90.00
#
_symmetry.space_group_name_H-M   'P 1'
#
loop_
_entity.id
_entity.type
_entity.pdbx_description
1 polymer ?
#
loop_
_entity_poly.entity_id
_entity_poly.type
_entity_poly.pdbx_seq_one_letter_code
_entity_poly.pdbx_strand_id
1 'polypeptide(L)'
;MRRGRPLREPVSFESSIIRIRLDVRRCLPDFLFEWLRSPLGSAAMGRIVTFTTVAGIKGSDLARLMVPIPSLAQQQAVIESLRTYV
;
A
#
# COMPACT_ATOMS: atom_id res chain seq x y z
N MET A 1 14.15 6.70 -8.52
CA MET A 1 13.43 6.55 -9.79
C MET A 1 13.71 5.17 -10.38
N ARG A 2 12.81 4.18 -10.20
CA ARG A 2 12.85 2.90 -10.93
C ARG A 2 11.54 2.79 -11.73
N ARG A 3 11.62 2.82 -13.06
CA ARG A 3 10.46 2.57 -13.94
C ARG A 3 10.00 1.12 -13.71
N GLY A 4 8.69 0.92 -13.55
CA GLY A 4 8.11 -0.43 -13.48
C GLY A 4 8.48 -1.25 -14.73
N ARG A 5 8.55 -2.58 -14.61
CA ARG A 5 8.88 -3.43 -15.76
C ARG A 5 7.89 -3.18 -16.90
N PRO A 6 8.36 -3.11 -18.16
CA PRO A 6 7.47 -3.04 -19.30
C PRO A 6 6.59 -4.31 -19.36
N LEU A 7 5.30 -4.11 -19.63
CA LEU A 7 4.33 -5.19 -19.80
C LEU A 7 4.59 -5.82 -21.17
N ARG A 8 4.59 -7.15 -21.24
CA ARG A 8 5.00 -7.90 -22.45
C ARG A 8 3.94 -7.91 -23.54
N GLU A 9 2.72 -7.59 -23.19
CA GLU A 9 1.54 -7.61 -24.06
C GLU A 9 0.66 -6.38 -23.77
N PRO A 10 -0.19 -5.96 -24.72
CA PRO A 10 -1.14 -4.88 -24.49
C PRO A 10 -2.11 -5.29 -23.38
N VAL A 11 -2.17 -4.51 -22.30
CA VAL A 11 -3.12 -4.75 -21.20
C VAL A 11 -3.93 -3.49 -20.91
N SER A 12 -5.22 -3.70 -20.66
CA SER A 12 -6.13 -2.67 -20.16
C SER A 12 -6.26 -2.81 -18.65
N PHE A 13 -6.10 -1.71 -17.92
CA PHE A 13 -6.39 -1.66 -16.49
C PHE A 13 -7.85 -1.25 -16.29
N GLU A 14 -8.50 -1.83 -15.29
CA GLU A 14 -9.82 -1.40 -14.85
C GLU A 14 -9.74 0.02 -14.24
N SER A 15 -10.79 0.83 -14.42
CA SER A 15 -10.76 2.27 -14.12
C SER A 15 -10.74 2.59 -12.62
N SER A 16 -11.05 1.63 -11.75
CA SER A 16 -11.04 1.73 -10.28
C SER A 16 -9.73 1.21 -9.64
N ILE A 17 -8.68 0.93 -10.41
CA ILE A 17 -7.38 0.53 -9.85
C ILE A 17 -6.55 1.76 -9.48
N ILE A 18 -6.14 1.84 -8.22
CA ILE A 18 -5.20 2.86 -7.73
C ILE A 18 -3.82 2.25 -7.52
N ARG A 19 -2.80 2.92 -8.05
CA ARG A 19 -1.41 2.50 -7.90
C ARG A 19 -0.67 3.41 -6.93
N ILE A 20 -0.17 2.83 -5.85
CA ILE A 20 0.73 3.50 -4.92
C ILE A 20 2.17 3.38 -5.43
N ARG A 21 2.92 4.48 -5.45
CA ARG A 21 4.36 4.50 -5.73
C ARG A 21 5.09 4.99 -4.49
N LEU A 22 5.90 4.12 -3.90
CA LEU A 22 6.63 4.42 -2.68
C LEU A 22 8.06 4.84 -2.99
N ASP A 23 8.59 5.73 -2.15
CA ASP A 23 10.04 5.91 -2.03
C ASP A 23 10.59 4.79 -1.16
N VAL A 24 11.24 3.81 -1.81
CA VAL A 24 11.85 2.64 -1.15
C VAL A 24 12.97 3.00 -0.17
N ARG A 25 13.47 4.25 -0.19
CA ARG A 25 14.42 4.74 0.82
C ARG A 25 13.74 5.05 2.16
N ARG A 26 12.41 5.18 2.16
CA ARG A 26 11.60 5.52 3.33
C ARG A 26 10.72 4.35 3.75
N CYS A 27 10.05 3.70 2.79
CA CYS A 27 9.09 2.65 3.07
C CYS A 27 9.22 1.48 2.10
N LEU A 28 9.40 0.28 2.65
CA LEU A 28 9.43 -0.95 1.88
C LEU A 28 8.00 -1.30 1.42
N PRO A 29 7.78 -1.66 0.14
CA PRO A 29 6.46 -2.03 -0.36
C PRO A 29 5.79 -3.16 0.42
N ASP A 30 6.57 -4.20 0.78
CA ASP A 30 6.10 -5.34 1.56
C ASP A 30 5.63 -4.91 2.95
N PHE A 31 6.35 -3.96 3.59
CA PHE A 31 5.94 -3.43 4.90
C PHE A 31 4.61 -2.69 4.80
N LEU A 32 4.43 -1.84 3.79
CA LEU A 32 3.16 -1.14 3.61
C LEU A 32 2.01 -2.12 3.35
N PHE A 33 2.25 -3.16 2.53
CA PHE A 33 1.27 -4.19 2.24
C PHE A 33 0.81 -4.91 3.53
N GLU A 34 1.75 -5.33 4.37
CA GLU A 34 1.42 -5.99 5.64
C GLU A 34 0.77 -5.02 6.64
N TRP A 35 1.23 -3.77 6.71
CA TRP A 35 0.62 -2.77 7.57
C TRP A 35 -0.83 -2.49 7.17
N LEU A 36 -1.13 -2.38 5.87
CA LEU A 36 -2.51 -2.19 5.37
C LEU A 36 -3.43 -3.36 5.75
N ARG A 37 -2.88 -4.57 5.88
CA ARG A 37 -3.62 -5.77 6.34
C ARG A 37 -3.77 -5.85 7.86
N SER A 38 -2.98 -5.09 8.62
CA SER A 38 -3.09 -5.03 10.07
C SER A 38 -4.40 -4.34 10.50
N PRO A 39 -4.88 -4.55 11.76
CA PRO A 39 -6.06 -3.86 12.27
C PRO A 39 -5.95 -2.33 12.19
N LEU A 40 -4.74 -1.78 12.41
CA LEU A 40 -4.49 -0.34 12.33
C LEU A 40 -4.58 0.18 10.89
N GLY A 41 -3.99 -0.55 9.94
CA GLY A 41 -4.08 -0.21 8.53
C GLY A 41 -5.50 -0.31 7.99
N SER A 42 -6.22 -1.37 8.35
CA SER A 42 -7.64 -1.56 8.01
C SER A 42 -8.51 -0.42 8.56
N ALA A 43 -8.31 -0.04 9.83
CA ALA A 43 -9.01 1.11 10.42
C ALA A 43 -8.67 2.42 9.71
N ALA A 44 -7.40 2.66 9.38
CA ALA A 44 -6.95 3.86 8.67
C ALA A 44 -7.54 3.92 7.24
N MET A 45 -7.59 2.79 6.54
CA MET A 45 -8.26 2.67 5.24
C MET A 45 -9.76 2.92 5.36
N GLY A 46 -10.43 2.37 6.38
CA GLY A 46 -11.86 2.59 6.63
C GLY A 46 -12.23 4.07 6.81
N ARG A 47 -11.30 4.92 7.28
CA ARG A 47 -11.50 6.37 7.41
C ARG A 47 -11.46 7.13 6.08
N ILE A 48 -10.84 6.56 5.04
CA ILE A 48 -10.71 7.18 3.72
C ILE A 48 -11.56 6.49 2.65
N VAL A 49 -12.10 5.30 2.94
CA VAL A 49 -13.11 4.66 2.10
C VAL A 49 -14.36 5.52 2.13
N THR A 50 -14.75 6.01 0.95
CA THR A 50 -15.99 6.75 0.79
C THR A 50 -17.06 5.80 0.27
N PHE A 51 -18.22 5.77 0.93
CA PHE A 51 -19.39 5.01 0.48
C PHE A 51 -20.39 5.96 -0.18
N THR A 52 -20.33 6.11 -1.50
CA THR A 52 -21.38 6.81 -2.27
C THR A 52 -22.33 5.83 -2.96
N THR A 53 -21.83 4.71 -3.49
CA THR A 53 -22.63 3.65 -4.16
C THR A 53 -21.81 2.38 -4.42
N VAL A 54 -20.49 2.53 -4.61
CA VAL A 54 -19.46 1.47 -4.59
C VAL A 54 -18.38 1.94 -3.61
N ALA A 55 -17.82 1.04 -2.79
CA ALA A 55 -16.73 1.40 -1.89
C ALA A 55 -15.52 1.87 -2.73
N GLY A 56 -15.26 3.18 -2.71
CA GLY A 56 -14.20 3.81 -3.49
C GLY A 56 -13.21 4.52 -2.59
N ILE A 57 -11.94 4.53 -3.00
CA ILE A 57 -10.90 5.33 -2.36
C ILE A 57 -10.54 6.43 -3.35
N LYS A 58 -10.56 7.70 -2.94
CA LYS A 58 -10.02 8.76 -3.80
C LYS A 58 -8.50 8.76 -3.67
N GLY A 59 -7.79 8.91 -4.79
CA GLY A 59 -6.32 8.98 -4.78
C GLY A 59 -5.78 10.10 -3.88
N SER A 60 -6.52 11.21 -3.73
CA SER A 60 -6.21 12.32 -2.83
C SER A 60 -6.27 11.93 -1.35
N ASP A 61 -7.23 11.08 -0.98
CA ASP A 61 -7.43 10.65 0.41
C ASP A 61 -6.40 9.59 0.78
N LEU A 62 -6.07 8.71 -0.17
CA LEU A 62 -4.97 7.76 -0.03
C LEU A 62 -3.62 8.47 0.17
N ALA A 63 -3.39 9.60 -0.51
CA ALA A 63 -2.17 10.40 -0.33
C ALA A 63 -2.08 11.09 1.05
N ARG A 64 -3.21 11.25 1.74
CA ARG A 64 -3.28 11.82 3.10
C ARG A 64 -3.23 10.76 4.21
N LEU A 65 -3.22 9.47 3.83
CA LEU A 65 -3.13 8.38 4.79
C LEU A 65 -1.82 8.46 5.57
N MET A 66 -1.92 8.64 6.88
CA MET A 66 -0.77 8.63 7.75
C MET A 66 -0.38 7.19 8.08
N VAL A 67 0.79 6.79 7.58
CA VAL A 67 1.39 5.48 7.86
C VAL A 67 2.52 5.67 8.88
N PRO A 68 2.56 4.89 9.98
CA PRO A 68 3.72 4.86 10.84
C PRO A 68 4.88 4.19 10.09
N ILE A 69 5.92 4.95 9.76
CA ILE A 69 7.09 4.46 9.03
C ILE A 69 8.26 4.33 10.01
N PRO A 70 8.49 3.13 10.58
CA PRO A 70 9.67 2.89 11.42
C PRO A 70 10.94 2.84 10.57
N SER A 71 12.11 2.66 11.18
CA SER A 71 13.37 2.53 10.43
C SER A 71 13.34 1.34 9.45
N LEU A 72 14.13 1.40 8.37
CA LEU A 72 14.17 0.32 7.37
C LEU A 72 14.52 -1.05 7.99
N ALA A 73 15.39 -1.08 9.00
CA ALA A 73 15.74 -2.30 9.72
C ALA A 73 14.53 -2.89 10.47
N GLN A 74 13.74 -2.03 11.13
CA GLN A 74 12.52 -2.46 11.82
C GLN A 74 11.44 -2.93 10.82
N GLN A 75 11.29 -2.23 9.69
CA GLN A 75 10.38 -2.66 8.63
C GLN A 75 10.74 -4.06 8.13
N GLN A 76 12.04 -4.32 7.90
CA GLN A 76 12.52 -5.61 7.47
C GLN A 76 12.25 -6.71 8.51
N ALA A 77 12.52 -6.44 9.78
CA ALA A 77 12.26 -7.40 10.87
C ALA A 77 10.78 -7.78 10.98
N VAL A 78 9.87 -6.80 10.82
CA VAL A 78 8.42 -7.05 10.79
C VAL A 78 8.04 -7.95 9.62
N ILE A 79 8.51 -7.64 8.41
CA ILE A 79 8.24 -8.45 7.20
C ILE A 79 8.71 -9.89 7.40
N GLU A 80 9.91 -10.09 7.93
CA GLU A 80 10.51 -11.41 8.15
C GLU A 80 9.74 -12.22 9.20
N SER A 81 9.32 -11.56 10.29
CA SER A 81 8.53 -12.19 11.35
C SER A 81 7.18 -12.68 10.83
N LEU A 82 6.52 -11.89 9.97
CA LEU A 82 5.23 -12.25 9.37
C LEU A 82 5.36 -13.35 8.31
N ARG A 83 6.42 -13.31 7.48
CA ARG A 83 6.67 -14.35 6.47
C ARG A 83 6.93 -15.72 7.07
N THR A 84 7.54 -15.78 8.25
CA THR A 84 7.83 -17.05 8.95
C THR A 84 6.57 -17.72 9.50
N TYR A 85 5.48 -16.97 9.68
CA TYR A 85 4.25 -17.44 10.31
C TYR A 85 3.20 -17.94 9.30
N VAL A 86 3.51 -17.94 8.00
CA VAL A 86 2.59 -18.30 6.90
C VAL A 86 3.04 -19.57 6.18
#